data_AF-A0A974D0E0-F1
#
_entry.id   AF-A0A974D0E0-F1
#
_cell.length_a   1.000
_cell.length_b   1.000
_cell.length_c   1.000
_cell.angle_alpha   90.00
_cell.angle_beta   90.00
_cell.angle_gamma   90.00
#
_symmetry.space_group_name_H-M   'P 1'
#
loop_
_entity.id
_entity.type
_entity.pdbx_description
1 polymer ?
#
loop_
_entity_poly.entity_id
_entity_poly.type
_entity_poly.pdbx_seq_one_letter_code
_entity_poly.pdbx_strand_id
1 'polypeptide(L)'
;MLNVKLAMYIGFPKNMKPGVLVTCADDLELYASGDLAVAFNKPGITALAHPSTLTIGTTHGVFVLGDFVSGYEELQYRQCKSYLHKPSIEKMHQSGAVNILQSEASMPDAEVVLGPDATIEYTENVANVSKIESQLTDVRKKIYYLLHGIDFTVILLNNSKFYHIGTTQEYLHHFTSDAKLRAELGLRSEVFSVIPGGAEEMTCVIQSVLDPTATVSPHSVVEYSRLGPNVTVAGHCIVSGVSLPTGSHVPPKSFVSSFSLRVGEQHVYSTVTLGIDDKLKTSVSSLDDVCSLQFCGRSLSECLDLWGICVSEELFSGDPKALSLWTARIFPVGSTLADSVKLSIEMLGGVVTFRDSLGILANAKRVSIEEILLHKDVEDMLHFRQLLYTDIVSQNLH
;
A
#
# COMPACT_ATOMS: atom_id res chain seq x y z
N MET A 1 5.59 5.53 -2.61
CA MET A 1 4.44 5.62 -3.55
C MET A 1 4.16 7.04 -4.00
N LEU A 2 3.28 7.83 -3.36
CA LEU A 2 2.74 9.09 -3.92
C LEU A 2 3.78 10.03 -4.59
N ASN A 3 4.89 10.36 -3.91
CA ASN A 3 5.92 11.25 -4.47
C ASN A 3 6.55 10.72 -5.78
N VAL A 4 6.66 9.38 -5.92
CA VAL A 4 7.17 8.72 -7.14
C VAL A 4 6.16 8.87 -8.28
N LYS A 5 4.86 8.64 -8.02
CA LYS A 5 3.80 8.90 -9.01
C LYS A 5 3.74 10.36 -9.44
N LEU A 6 3.85 11.30 -8.49
CA LEU A 6 3.86 12.74 -8.82
C LEU A 6 5.09 13.14 -9.65
N ALA A 7 6.26 12.51 -9.44
CA ALA A 7 7.44 12.71 -10.26
C ALA A 7 7.28 12.10 -11.68
N MET A 8 6.75 10.88 -11.79
CA MET A 8 6.45 10.22 -13.07
C MET A 8 5.41 11.00 -13.89
N TYR A 9 4.39 11.55 -13.25
CA TYR A 9 3.27 12.24 -13.89
C TYR A 9 3.44 13.76 -13.98
N ILE A 10 4.63 14.30 -13.65
CA ILE A 10 4.94 15.74 -13.70
C ILE A 10 4.80 16.35 -15.12
N GLY A 11 4.86 15.52 -16.15
CA GLY A 11 4.64 15.92 -17.54
C GLY A 11 3.17 16.07 -17.94
N PHE A 12 2.24 15.39 -17.27
CA PHE A 12 0.83 15.35 -17.67
C PHE A 12 0.13 16.72 -17.62
N PRO A 13 0.28 17.57 -16.59
CA PRO A 13 -0.41 18.87 -16.51
C PRO A 13 -0.11 19.82 -17.69
N LYS A 14 1.02 19.65 -18.39
CA LYS A 14 1.36 20.45 -19.58
C LYS A 14 0.54 20.09 -20.82
N ASN A 15 0.03 18.85 -20.88
CA ASN A 15 -0.66 18.28 -22.04
C ASN A 15 -2.10 17.84 -21.71
N MET A 16 -2.63 18.25 -20.55
CA MET A 16 -3.92 17.87 -20.02
C MET A 16 -4.86 19.08 -19.97
N LYS A 17 -6.11 18.90 -20.40
CA LYS A 17 -7.18 19.90 -20.22
C LYS A 17 -7.56 20.03 -18.73
N PRO A 18 -8.09 21.19 -18.28
CA PRO A 18 -8.61 21.33 -16.92
C PRO A 18 -9.62 20.21 -16.58
N GLY A 19 -9.37 19.50 -15.48
CA GLY A 19 -10.08 18.29 -15.11
C GLY A 19 -9.51 17.67 -13.83
N VAL A 20 -9.82 16.39 -13.59
CA VAL A 20 -9.38 15.63 -12.40
C VAL A 20 -8.51 14.46 -12.84
N LEU A 21 -7.35 14.28 -12.21
CA LEU A 21 -6.55 13.05 -12.31
C LEU A 21 -6.93 12.12 -11.15
N VAL A 22 -7.22 10.86 -11.46
CA VAL A 22 -7.43 9.78 -10.48
C VAL A 22 -6.37 8.70 -10.74
N THR A 23 -5.75 8.20 -9.68
CA THR A 23 -4.78 7.10 -9.70
C THR A 23 -4.85 6.37 -8.35
N CYS A 24 -4.50 5.09 -8.30
CA CYS A 24 -4.46 4.33 -7.04
C CYS A 24 -3.24 4.72 -6.17
N ALA A 25 -3.03 4.04 -5.04
CA ALA A 25 -1.87 4.27 -4.16
C ALA A 25 -0.73 3.26 -4.37
N ASP A 26 -0.98 2.19 -5.12
CA ASP A 26 -0.42 0.85 -4.95
C ASP A 26 0.12 0.21 -6.25
N ASP A 27 0.16 0.93 -7.37
CA ASP A 27 0.88 0.55 -8.60
C ASP A 27 1.93 1.60 -9.03
N LEU A 28 2.70 1.29 -10.09
CA LEU A 28 3.62 2.18 -10.81
C LEU A 28 3.65 1.83 -12.32
N GLU A 29 3.23 2.77 -13.16
CA GLU A 29 3.24 2.63 -14.62
C GLU A 29 4.47 3.34 -15.22
N LEU A 30 5.53 2.59 -15.47
CA LEU A 30 6.70 3.12 -16.19
C LEU A 30 6.44 3.01 -17.71
N TYR A 31 6.72 4.04 -18.49
CA TYR A 31 6.48 4.02 -19.94
C TYR A 31 7.55 4.79 -20.71
N ALA A 32 7.95 4.24 -21.86
CA ALA A 32 8.77 4.94 -22.83
C ALA A 32 7.89 5.94 -23.59
N SER A 33 8.09 7.24 -23.33
CA SER A 33 7.48 8.31 -24.15
C SER A 33 8.45 8.79 -25.23
N GLY A 34 9.76 8.80 -24.98
CA GLY A 34 10.73 9.44 -25.87
C GLY A 34 10.36 10.91 -26.09
N ASP A 35 10.23 11.33 -27.35
CA ASP A 35 9.71 12.67 -27.71
C ASP A 35 8.17 12.75 -27.78
N LEU A 36 7.45 11.63 -27.64
CA LEU A 36 5.98 11.57 -27.75
C LEU A 36 5.31 11.99 -26.44
N ALA A 37 4.83 13.23 -26.40
CA ALA A 37 4.06 13.75 -25.27
C ALA A 37 2.67 13.06 -25.13
N VAL A 38 2.47 12.37 -24.00
CA VAL A 38 1.15 11.84 -23.61
C VAL A 38 0.18 13.00 -23.41
N ALA A 39 -0.89 13.08 -24.22
CA ALA A 39 -1.77 14.23 -24.29
C ALA A 39 -3.24 13.88 -23.94
N PHE A 40 -3.72 14.44 -22.84
CA PHE A 40 -5.08 14.28 -22.34
C PHE A 40 -5.96 15.41 -22.90
N ASN A 41 -6.06 15.42 -24.24
CA ASN A 41 -6.70 16.49 -25.02
C ASN A 41 -8.08 16.09 -25.62
N LYS A 42 -8.47 14.82 -25.50
CA LYS A 42 -9.79 14.32 -25.90
C LYS A 42 -10.89 14.86 -24.95
N PRO A 43 -12.16 14.93 -25.37
CA PRO A 43 -13.27 15.13 -24.45
C PRO A 43 -13.50 13.86 -23.61
N GLY A 44 -14.32 14.00 -22.56
CA GLY A 44 -14.75 12.87 -21.74
C GLY A 44 -13.68 12.30 -20.82
N ILE A 45 -13.68 10.97 -20.64
CA ILE A 45 -12.75 10.24 -19.79
C ILE A 45 -11.53 9.82 -20.62
N THR A 46 -10.33 9.90 -20.04
CA THR A 46 -9.11 9.35 -20.63
C THR A 46 -8.36 8.51 -19.61
N ALA A 47 -8.10 7.24 -19.92
CA ALA A 47 -7.27 6.34 -19.11
C ALA A 47 -5.95 6.02 -19.81
N LEU A 48 -4.99 5.51 -19.03
CA LEU A 48 -3.80 4.83 -19.54
C LEU A 48 -4.04 3.33 -19.54
N ALA A 49 -3.45 2.60 -20.48
CA ALA A 49 -3.37 1.15 -20.47
C ALA A 49 -1.94 0.70 -20.78
N HIS A 50 -1.37 -0.09 -19.87
CA HIS A 50 -0.11 -0.81 -20.05
C HIS A 50 -0.38 -2.20 -20.65
N PRO A 51 0.52 -2.72 -21.49
CA PRO A 51 0.50 -4.14 -21.84
C PRO A 51 1.20 -5.08 -20.81
N SER A 52 0.45 -5.82 -19.94
CA SER A 52 0.78 -6.83 -18.88
C SER A 52 0.60 -8.39 -19.17
N THR A 53 -0.29 -9.18 -18.55
CA THR A 53 -0.57 -10.57 -19.01
C THR A 53 -2.00 -11.04 -18.76
N LEU A 54 -2.45 -12.07 -19.49
CA LEU A 54 -3.67 -12.83 -19.19
C LEU A 54 -3.74 -13.32 -17.74
N THR A 55 -2.62 -13.65 -17.10
CA THR A 55 -2.58 -14.05 -15.68
C THR A 55 -2.76 -12.87 -14.73
N ILE A 56 -2.24 -11.69 -15.08
CA ILE A 56 -2.48 -10.45 -14.31
C ILE A 56 -3.92 -9.95 -14.55
N GLY A 57 -4.46 -10.13 -15.76
CA GLY A 57 -5.85 -9.85 -16.13
C GLY A 57 -6.91 -10.68 -15.38
N THR A 58 -6.57 -11.80 -14.73
CA THR A 58 -7.52 -12.50 -13.83
C THR A 58 -7.57 -11.90 -12.42
N THR A 59 -6.60 -11.04 -12.06
CA THR A 59 -6.53 -10.38 -10.74
C THR A 59 -6.81 -8.88 -10.80
N HIS A 60 -6.76 -8.30 -12.01
CA HIS A 60 -7.00 -6.88 -12.32
C HIS A 60 -8.14 -6.73 -13.34
N GLY A 61 -8.50 -5.50 -13.68
CA GLY A 61 -9.44 -5.20 -14.76
C GLY A 61 -8.76 -5.11 -16.14
N VAL A 62 -9.57 -5.29 -17.19
CA VAL A 62 -9.13 -5.38 -18.59
C VAL A 62 -10.06 -4.56 -19.49
N PHE A 63 -9.49 -3.78 -20.41
CA PHE A 63 -10.24 -3.02 -21.42
C PHE A 63 -10.48 -3.83 -22.69
N VAL A 64 -11.73 -3.86 -23.17
CA VAL A 64 -12.03 -4.25 -24.56
C VAL A 64 -11.97 -3.00 -25.41
N LEU A 65 -10.98 -2.90 -26.28
CA LEU A 65 -10.75 -1.72 -27.12
C LEU A 65 -11.53 -1.77 -28.44
N GLY A 66 -11.53 -0.63 -29.15
CA GLY A 66 -12.15 -0.43 -30.45
C GLY A 66 -11.60 -1.32 -31.57
N ASP A 67 -11.84 -0.95 -32.82
CA ASP A 67 -11.34 -1.72 -33.96
C ASP A 67 -9.82 -1.54 -34.11
N PHE A 68 -9.15 -2.55 -34.68
CA PHE A 68 -7.69 -2.61 -34.75
C PHE A 68 -7.12 -1.60 -35.75
N VAL A 69 -6.14 -0.81 -35.31
CA VAL A 69 -5.40 0.12 -36.19
C VAL A 69 -4.18 -0.60 -36.73
N SER A 70 -4.00 -0.60 -38.06
CA SER A 70 -2.94 -1.34 -38.73
C SER A 70 -1.58 -0.64 -38.59
N GLY A 71 -0.77 -1.09 -37.63
CA GLY A 71 0.61 -0.64 -37.43
C GLY A 71 1.05 -0.83 -35.98
N TYR A 72 2.36 -0.89 -35.75
CA TYR A 72 2.90 -0.72 -34.40
C TYR A 72 3.15 0.77 -34.17
N GLU A 73 2.63 1.30 -33.07
CA GLU A 73 2.88 2.66 -32.59
C GLU A 73 3.15 2.57 -31.08
N GLU A 74 4.16 3.29 -30.57
CA GLU A 74 4.54 3.28 -29.15
C GLU A 74 3.36 3.70 -28.23
N LEU A 75 2.49 4.58 -28.74
CA LEU A 75 1.36 5.18 -28.03
C LEU A 75 0.15 5.28 -28.97
N GLN A 76 -0.97 4.66 -28.60
CA GLN A 76 -2.20 4.64 -29.41
C GLN A 76 -3.40 5.20 -28.64
N TYR A 77 -4.18 6.08 -29.27
CA TYR A 77 -5.48 6.56 -28.76
C TYR A 77 -6.61 5.69 -29.31
N ARG A 78 -7.24 4.88 -28.47
CA ARG A 78 -8.31 3.95 -28.88
C ARG A 78 -9.56 4.18 -28.04
N GLN A 79 -10.75 4.05 -28.64
CA GLN A 79 -11.99 4.05 -27.83
C GLN A 79 -12.08 2.74 -27.05
N CYS A 80 -12.58 2.82 -25.82
CA CYS A 80 -13.07 1.64 -25.11
C CYS A 80 -14.41 1.21 -25.71
N LYS A 81 -14.69 -0.09 -25.75
CA LYS A 81 -16.03 -0.66 -26.00
C LYS A 81 -16.66 -1.08 -24.68
N SER A 82 -16.01 -2.03 -24.00
CA SER A 82 -16.45 -2.57 -22.70
C SER A 82 -15.27 -2.79 -21.75
N TYR A 83 -15.59 -3.08 -20.49
CA TYR A 83 -14.63 -3.34 -19.43
C TYR A 83 -14.94 -4.69 -18.77
N LEU A 84 -13.89 -5.42 -18.38
CA LEU A 84 -13.97 -6.68 -17.68
C LEU A 84 -13.30 -6.54 -16.31
N HIS A 85 -14.02 -6.77 -15.22
CA HIS A 85 -13.43 -6.81 -13.88
C HIS A 85 -12.98 -8.23 -13.53
N LYS A 86 -11.67 -8.45 -13.35
CA LYS A 86 -11.06 -9.74 -12.96
C LYS A 86 -11.60 -10.94 -13.78
N PRO A 87 -11.67 -10.84 -15.12
CA PRO A 87 -12.22 -11.89 -15.98
C PRO A 87 -11.44 -13.21 -15.90
N SER A 88 -12.11 -14.31 -16.22
CA SER A 88 -11.40 -15.53 -16.62
C SER A 88 -10.73 -15.36 -17.99
N ILE A 89 -9.74 -16.20 -18.29
CA ILE A 89 -9.00 -16.14 -19.57
C ILE A 89 -9.94 -16.38 -20.75
N GLU A 90 -10.91 -17.29 -20.60
CA GLU A 90 -11.95 -17.57 -21.59
C GLU A 90 -12.81 -16.32 -21.84
N LYS A 91 -13.15 -15.56 -20.79
CA LYS A 91 -13.93 -14.33 -20.91
C LYS A 91 -13.14 -13.22 -21.63
N MET A 92 -11.84 -13.10 -21.41
CA MET A 92 -10.98 -12.18 -22.16
C MET A 92 -10.95 -12.52 -23.67
N HIS A 93 -10.79 -13.80 -24.02
CA HIS A 93 -10.84 -14.24 -25.42
C HIS A 93 -12.23 -14.02 -26.06
N GLN A 94 -13.31 -14.42 -25.38
CA GLN A 94 -14.68 -14.27 -25.88
C GLN A 94 -15.09 -12.80 -26.09
N SER A 95 -14.55 -11.89 -25.29
CA SER A 95 -14.82 -10.45 -25.39
C SER A 95 -13.87 -9.71 -26.34
N GLY A 96 -12.90 -10.38 -26.97
CA GLY A 96 -11.96 -9.76 -27.90
C GLY A 96 -10.93 -8.82 -27.25
N ALA A 97 -10.65 -9.00 -25.95
CA ALA A 97 -9.60 -8.24 -25.25
C ALA A 97 -8.19 -8.69 -25.69
N VAL A 98 -8.02 -9.97 -26.01
CA VAL A 98 -6.70 -10.57 -26.29
C VAL A 98 -6.19 -10.20 -27.69
N ASN A 99 -5.08 -9.48 -27.74
CA ASN A 99 -4.38 -9.14 -28.99
C ASN A 99 -3.21 -10.10 -29.24
N ILE A 100 -3.14 -10.73 -30.43
CA ILE A 100 -2.09 -11.70 -30.77
C ILE A 100 -0.95 -10.97 -31.50
N LEU A 101 -0.03 -10.40 -30.74
CA LEU A 101 1.25 -9.89 -31.26
C LEU A 101 2.18 -11.08 -31.62
N GLN A 102 2.89 -10.98 -32.74
CA GLN A 102 3.84 -12.02 -33.16
C GLN A 102 5.24 -11.80 -32.56
N SER A 103 5.82 -12.90 -32.08
CA SER A 103 7.20 -13.10 -31.58
C SER A 103 7.68 -12.27 -30.39
N GLU A 104 7.89 -13.00 -29.29
CA GLU A 104 8.88 -12.81 -28.21
C GLU A 104 8.86 -11.53 -27.34
N ALA A 105 9.14 -11.72 -26.05
CA ALA A 105 9.26 -10.69 -25.00
C ALA A 105 7.99 -9.83 -24.71
N SER A 106 7.11 -10.40 -23.89
CA SER A 106 6.43 -9.70 -22.78
C SER A 106 5.44 -8.55 -23.07
N MET A 107 4.13 -8.90 -23.09
CA MET A 107 3.05 -8.41 -22.16
C MET A 107 1.77 -7.67 -22.77
N PRO A 108 0.48 -7.98 -22.38
CA PRO A 108 -0.80 -7.17 -22.49
C PRO A 108 -1.73 -6.95 -21.21
N ASP A 109 -2.30 -5.72 -21.00
CA ASP A 109 -3.39 -5.22 -20.08
C ASP A 109 -3.17 -4.42 -18.73
N ALA A 110 -3.95 -3.33 -18.52
CA ALA A 110 -4.20 -2.57 -17.26
C ALA A 110 -5.55 -1.77 -17.33
N GLU A 111 -6.09 -1.22 -16.22
CA GLU A 111 -7.46 -0.62 -16.07
C GLU A 111 -7.47 0.86 -15.53
N VAL A 112 -8.55 1.66 -15.39
CA VAL A 112 -10.04 1.61 -15.56
C VAL A 112 -10.53 2.95 -16.22
N VAL A 113 -11.78 3.27 -16.64
CA VAL A 113 -13.14 3.20 -16.05
C VAL A 113 -14.21 3.34 -17.18
N LEU A 114 -15.32 2.56 -17.17
CA LEU A 114 -16.56 2.72 -17.99
C LEU A 114 -16.42 2.88 -19.52
N GLY A 115 -16.51 1.79 -20.27
CA GLY A 115 -16.81 1.84 -21.73
C GLY A 115 -18.29 2.14 -22.04
N PRO A 116 -18.65 2.49 -23.29
CA PRO A 116 -20.03 2.75 -23.71
C PRO A 116 -20.99 1.57 -23.49
N ASP A 117 -20.50 0.32 -23.46
CA ASP A 117 -21.30 -0.88 -23.18
C ASP A 117 -21.57 -1.10 -21.67
N ALA A 118 -21.23 -0.13 -20.80
CA ALA A 118 -21.42 -0.28 -19.35
C ALA A 118 -22.91 -0.25 -18.97
N THR A 119 -23.33 -1.21 -18.13
CA THR A 119 -24.73 -1.39 -17.72
C THR A 119 -24.97 -1.04 -16.25
N ILE A 120 -26.22 -0.77 -15.89
CA ILE A 120 -26.57 -0.28 -14.54
C ILE A 120 -26.43 -1.36 -13.44
N GLU A 121 -26.52 -2.65 -13.78
CA GLU A 121 -26.39 -3.76 -12.82
C GLU A 121 -25.02 -3.76 -12.13
N TYR A 122 -23.97 -3.24 -12.78
CA TYR A 122 -22.65 -3.09 -12.18
C TYR A 122 -22.65 -2.20 -10.92
N THR A 123 -23.59 -1.24 -10.83
CA THR A 123 -23.73 -0.37 -9.64
C THR A 123 -24.07 -1.16 -8.37
N GLU A 124 -24.72 -2.32 -8.51
CA GLU A 124 -25.17 -3.18 -7.42
C GLU A 124 -24.11 -4.23 -7.03
N ASN A 125 -23.01 -4.36 -7.78
CA ASN A 125 -21.95 -5.33 -7.49
C ASN A 125 -21.11 -4.91 -6.27
N VAL A 126 -21.44 -5.47 -5.11
CA VAL A 126 -20.74 -5.23 -3.83
C VAL A 126 -19.61 -6.23 -3.53
N ALA A 127 -19.28 -7.17 -4.42
CA ALA A 127 -18.36 -8.28 -4.13
C ALA A 127 -16.93 -7.86 -3.72
N ASN A 128 -16.49 -6.66 -4.10
CA ASN A 128 -15.18 -6.08 -3.77
C ASN A 128 -15.25 -4.91 -2.77
N VAL A 129 -16.37 -4.76 -2.05
CA VAL A 129 -16.63 -3.63 -1.15
C VAL A 129 -16.30 -4.01 0.29
N SER A 130 -15.29 -3.38 0.89
CA SER A 130 -14.89 -3.68 2.29
C SER A 130 -15.83 -3.13 3.36
N LYS A 131 -16.73 -2.20 3.01
CA LYS A 131 -17.75 -1.63 3.90
C LYS A 131 -18.96 -1.18 3.08
N ILE A 132 -20.08 -1.90 3.16
CA ILE A 132 -21.29 -1.58 2.38
C ILE A 132 -22.05 -0.47 3.11
N GLU A 133 -21.77 0.78 2.74
CA GLU A 133 -22.54 1.92 3.25
C GLU A 133 -23.95 1.95 2.64
N SER A 134 -24.93 2.40 3.43
CA SER A 134 -26.35 2.39 3.04
C SER A 134 -26.68 3.22 1.79
N GLN A 135 -25.82 4.19 1.43
CA GLN A 135 -25.97 5.01 0.22
C GLN A 135 -25.09 4.55 -0.95
N LEU A 136 -24.26 3.51 -0.80
CA LEU A 136 -23.23 3.14 -1.79
C LEU A 136 -23.82 2.87 -3.17
N THR A 137 -24.89 2.06 -3.24
CA THR A 137 -25.57 1.73 -4.49
C THR A 137 -26.23 2.97 -5.12
N ASP A 138 -26.81 3.86 -4.31
CA ASP A 138 -27.43 5.11 -4.80
C ASP A 138 -26.39 6.09 -5.34
N VAL A 139 -25.24 6.21 -4.67
CA VAL A 139 -24.11 7.03 -5.14
C VAL A 139 -23.55 6.45 -6.44
N ARG A 140 -23.37 5.13 -6.53
CA ARG A 140 -22.94 4.47 -7.78
C ARG A 140 -23.93 4.65 -8.93
N LYS A 141 -25.24 4.57 -8.66
CA LYS A 141 -26.29 4.86 -9.67
C LYS A 141 -26.26 6.31 -10.14
N LYS A 142 -26.07 7.27 -9.22
CA LYS A 142 -25.88 8.69 -9.58
C LYS A 142 -24.62 8.89 -10.44
N ILE A 143 -23.50 8.28 -10.07
CA ILE A 143 -22.24 8.34 -10.85
C ILE A 143 -22.45 7.71 -12.24
N TYR A 144 -23.08 6.54 -12.32
CA TYR A 144 -23.43 5.90 -13.60
C TYR A 144 -24.23 6.84 -14.51
N TYR A 145 -25.33 7.43 -14.02
CA TYR A 145 -26.13 8.35 -14.83
C TYR A 145 -25.43 9.66 -15.20
N LEU A 146 -24.42 10.09 -14.44
CA LEU A 146 -23.59 11.27 -14.76
C LEU A 146 -22.48 10.97 -15.79
N LEU A 147 -22.03 9.71 -15.90
CA LEU A 147 -20.93 9.29 -16.79
C LEU A 147 -21.41 8.50 -18.03
N HIS A 148 -22.63 7.96 -18.01
CA HIS A 148 -23.19 7.18 -19.12
C HIS A 148 -23.32 8.03 -20.39
N GLY A 149 -22.68 7.59 -21.48
CA GLY A 149 -22.65 8.31 -22.75
C GLY A 149 -21.58 9.40 -22.85
N ILE A 150 -20.68 9.50 -21.87
CA ILE A 150 -19.43 10.26 -22.02
C ILE A 150 -18.41 9.42 -22.81
N ASP A 151 -17.73 10.03 -23.79
CA ASP A 151 -16.63 9.39 -24.53
C ASP A 151 -15.56 8.83 -23.57
N PHE A 152 -15.13 7.59 -23.78
CA PHE A 152 -14.03 6.99 -23.02
C PHE A 152 -12.88 6.54 -23.93
N THR A 153 -11.81 7.33 -23.90
CA THR A 153 -10.58 7.04 -24.63
C THR A 153 -9.57 6.34 -23.73
N VAL A 154 -8.89 5.32 -24.25
CA VAL A 154 -7.74 4.67 -23.65
C VAL A 154 -6.49 5.06 -24.43
N ILE A 155 -5.46 5.51 -23.72
CA ILE A 155 -4.10 5.67 -24.24
C ILE A 155 -3.35 4.37 -23.97
N LEU A 156 -3.21 3.54 -25.00
CA LEU A 156 -2.43 2.30 -24.93
C LEU A 156 -0.94 2.63 -25.10
N LEU A 157 -0.14 2.31 -24.10
CA LEU A 157 1.30 2.59 -24.03
C LEU A 157 2.08 1.31 -24.35
N ASN A 158 2.30 1.03 -25.63
CA ASN A 158 2.80 -0.27 -26.10
C ASN A 158 4.22 -0.64 -25.63
N ASN A 159 4.98 0.32 -25.11
CA ASN A 159 6.25 0.12 -24.43
C ASN A 159 6.19 0.68 -23.00
N SER A 160 5.63 -0.12 -22.09
CA SER A 160 5.45 0.24 -20.68
C SER A 160 5.59 -0.98 -19.77
N LYS A 161 5.62 -0.75 -18.46
CA LYS A 161 5.74 -1.75 -17.39
C LYS A 161 4.88 -1.36 -16.21
N PHE A 162 4.19 -2.33 -15.62
CA PHE A 162 3.36 -2.19 -14.44
C PHE A 162 3.96 -2.97 -13.27
N TYR A 163 4.02 -2.32 -12.11
CA TYR A 163 4.49 -2.91 -10.87
C TYR A 163 3.42 -2.75 -9.78
N HIS A 164 2.82 -3.85 -9.35
CA HIS A 164 1.83 -3.87 -8.27
C HIS A 164 2.53 -4.02 -6.91
N ILE A 165 2.18 -3.15 -5.97
CA ILE A 165 2.76 -3.03 -4.63
C ILE A 165 1.62 -2.94 -3.59
N GLY A 166 0.59 -3.76 -3.77
CA GLY A 166 -0.58 -3.83 -2.89
C GLY A 166 -0.37 -4.67 -1.62
N THR A 167 0.68 -5.48 -1.57
CA THR A 167 1.08 -6.28 -0.40
C THR A 167 2.41 -5.85 0.21
N THR A 168 2.56 -6.17 1.49
CA THR A 168 3.81 -6.14 2.26
C THR A 168 4.93 -6.97 1.63
N GLN A 169 4.63 -8.13 1.04
CA GLN A 169 5.64 -8.97 0.38
C GLN A 169 6.13 -8.35 -0.94
N GLU A 170 5.22 -7.79 -1.75
CA GLU A 170 5.58 -7.04 -2.97
C GLU A 170 6.39 -5.78 -2.62
N TYR A 171 5.99 -5.04 -1.57
CA TYR A 171 6.72 -3.86 -1.11
C TYR A 171 8.16 -4.20 -0.70
N LEU A 172 8.37 -5.26 0.08
CA LEU A 172 9.72 -5.74 0.36
C LEU A 172 10.47 -6.12 -0.92
N HIS A 173 9.89 -6.98 -1.75
CA HIS A 173 10.52 -7.46 -2.99
C HIS A 173 10.97 -6.32 -3.90
N HIS A 174 10.09 -5.36 -4.20
CA HIS A 174 10.34 -4.29 -5.15
C HIS A 174 11.38 -3.27 -4.65
N PHE A 175 11.42 -2.97 -3.36
CA PHE A 175 12.42 -2.03 -2.81
C PHE A 175 13.78 -2.69 -2.53
N THR A 176 13.83 -4.00 -2.21
CA THR A 176 15.08 -4.67 -1.82
C THR A 176 15.71 -5.54 -2.90
N SER A 177 14.90 -6.30 -3.65
CA SER A 177 15.34 -7.47 -4.43
C SER A 177 15.10 -7.35 -5.94
N ASP A 178 14.17 -6.51 -6.37
CA ASP A 178 13.82 -6.33 -7.78
C ASP A 178 14.88 -5.52 -8.54
N ALA A 179 15.84 -6.23 -9.12
CA ALA A 179 16.89 -5.64 -9.95
C ALA A 179 16.37 -4.88 -11.19
N LYS A 180 15.15 -5.17 -11.68
CA LYS A 180 14.57 -4.46 -12.83
C LYS A 180 14.04 -3.10 -12.39
N LEU A 181 13.13 -3.07 -11.43
CA LEU A 181 12.57 -1.81 -10.91
C LEU A 181 13.68 -0.89 -10.36
N ARG A 182 14.67 -1.47 -9.66
CA ARG A 182 15.82 -0.71 -9.14
C ARG A 182 16.68 -0.09 -10.25
N ALA A 183 16.91 -0.80 -11.35
CA ALA A 183 17.63 -0.25 -12.52
C ALA A 183 16.81 0.84 -13.25
N GLU A 184 15.49 0.67 -13.34
CA GLU A 184 14.60 1.52 -14.13
C GLU A 184 14.23 2.84 -13.44
N LEU A 185 14.05 2.82 -12.12
CA LEU A 185 13.83 4.02 -11.31
C LEU A 185 15.12 4.55 -10.65
N GLY A 186 16.27 3.91 -10.86
CA GLY A 186 17.55 4.29 -10.24
C GLY A 186 17.56 4.15 -8.71
N LEU A 187 16.74 3.24 -8.16
CA LEU A 187 16.60 3.04 -6.72
C LEU A 187 17.90 2.52 -6.11
N ARG A 188 18.17 2.97 -4.88
CA ARG A 188 19.39 2.62 -4.13
C ARG A 188 19.03 1.98 -2.80
N SER A 189 19.97 1.21 -2.23
CA SER A 189 19.83 0.68 -0.87
C SER A 189 19.99 1.75 0.21
N GLU A 190 20.56 2.91 -0.13
CA GLU A 190 20.62 4.09 0.73
C GLU A 190 20.17 5.33 -0.07
N VAL A 191 19.18 6.05 0.47
CA VAL A 191 18.65 7.29 -0.10
C VAL A 191 18.51 8.34 1.01
N PHE A 192 19.27 9.43 0.87
CA PHE A 192 19.21 10.61 1.74
C PHE A 192 19.11 10.24 3.23
N SER A 193 20.09 9.48 3.74
CA SER A 193 20.10 8.94 5.10
C SER A 193 21.46 9.18 5.75
N VAL A 194 21.60 8.81 7.02
CA VAL A 194 22.88 8.70 7.72
C VAL A 194 23.05 7.25 8.15
N ILE A 195 23.98 6.54 7.51
CA ILE A 195 24.29 5.13 7.79
C ILE A 195 25.81 4.97 7.94
N PRO A 196 26.33 4.92 9.17
CA PRO A 196 27.77 4.76 9.40
C PRO A 196 28.25 3.40 8.87
N GLY A 197 29.03 3.41 7.78
CA GLY A 197 29.46 2.21 7.05
C GLY A 197 28.67 1.91 5.76
N GLY A 198 27.55 2.60 5.53
CA GLY A 198 26.66 2.40 4.38
C GLY A 198 25.66 1.25 4.57
N ALA A 199 24.62 1.22 3.73
CA ALA A 199 23.59 0.17 3.75
C ALA A 199 24.10 -1.20 3.24
N GLU A 200 23.66 -2.30 3.89
CA GLU A 200 23.93 -3.67 3.43
C GLU A 200 23.25 -3.99 2.08
N GLU A 201 23.78 -4.97 1.35
CA GLU A 201 23.16 -5.44 0.11
C GLU A 201 21.74 -5.97 0.34
N MET A 202 20.83 -5.73 -0.61
CA MET A 202 19.42 -6.08 -0.51
C MET A 202 18.69 -5.48 0.72
N THR A 203 19.19 -4.37 1.28
CA THR A 203 18.38 -3.49 2.15
C THR A 203 17.84 -2.30 1.37
N CYS A 204 16.92 -1.54 1.96
CA CYS A 204 16.53 -0.21 1.46
C CYS A 204 16.29 0.75 2.63
N VAL A 205 17.11 1.80 2.73
CA VAL A 205 17.05 2.78 3.82
C VAL A 205 16.81 4.18 3.25
N ILE A 206 15.74 4.84 3.68
CA ILE A 206 15.22 6.09 3.11
C ILE A 206 14.99 7.12 4.21
N GLN A 207 15.54 8.34 4.09
CA GLN A 207 15.32 9.45 5.02
C GLN A 207 15.42 9.06 6.50
N SER A 208 16.44 8.26 6.84
CA SER A 208 16.60 7.65 8.17
C SER A 208 17.98 7.93 8.77
N VAL A 209 18.08 7.87 10.10
CA VAL A 209 19.32 8.08 10.85
C VAL A 209 19.62 6.84 11.70
N LEU A 210 20.73 6.17 11.41
CA LEU A 210 21.18 4.95 12.08
C LEU A 210 22.41 5.28 12.96
N ASP A 211 22.39 4.80 14.20
CA ASP A 211 23.58 4.77 15.06
C ASP A 211 24.65 3.80 14.51
N PRO A 212 25.97 4.05 14.70
CA PRO A 212 27.02 3.15 14.25
C PRO A 212 26.96 1.69 14.75
N THR A 213 26.19 1.39 15.80
CA THR A 213 25.98 -0.01 16.25
C THR A 213 24.56 -0.53 16.00
N ALA A 214 23.74 0.19 15.23
CA ALA A 214 22.48 -0.33 14.72
C ALA A 214 22.70 -1.22 13.49
N THR A 215 21.92 -2.29 13.35
CA THR A 215 22.01 -3.23 12.21
C THR A 215 20.66 -3.42 11.53
N VAL A 216 20.68 -3.56 10.20
CA VAL A 216 19.49 -3.82 9.37
C VAL A 216 19.82 -4.98 8.44
N SER A 217 19.22 -6.15 8.69
CA SER A 217 19.48 -7.35 7.90
C SER A 217 18.87 -7.28 6.49
N PRO A 218 19.36 -8.11 5.54
CA PRO A 218 18.85 -8.16 4.17
C PRO A 218 17.34 -8.41 4.03
N HIS A 219 16.80 -7.92 2.91
CA HIS A 219 15.39 -7.88 2.54
C HIS A 219 14.51 -7.04 3.47
N SER A 220 15.08 -6.12 4.24
CA SER A 220 14.34 -5.17 5.08
C SER A 220 14.36 -3.74 4.52
N VAL A 221 13.26 -3.02 4.75
CA VAL A 221 13.08 -1.60 4.40
C VAL A 221 12.95 -0.78 5.67
N VAL A 222 13.76 0.28 5.79
CA VAL A 222 13.72 1.25 6.90
C VAL A 222 13.51 2.65 6.31
N GLU A 223 12.33 3.23 6.51
CA GLU A 223 12.01 4.56 5.99
C GLU A 223 11.58 5.55 7.09
N TYR A 224 11.98 6.81 6.93
CA TYR A 224 11.59 7.92 7.81
C TYR A 224 11.82 7.64 9.31
N SER A 225 12.89 6.95 9.68
CA SER A 225 13.07 6.39 11.03
C SER A 225 14.41 6.75 11.67
N ARG A 226 14.47 6.69 13.01
CA ARG A 226 15.71 6.78 13.80
C ARG A 226 15.96 5.47 14.54
N LEU A 227 17.16 4.90 14.36
CA LEU A 227 17.59 3.66 15.02
C LEU A 227 18.73 4.01 15.99
N GLY A 228 18.48 3.87 17.29
CA GLY A 228 19.47 4.13 18.34
C GLY A 228 20.57 3.05 18.47
N PRO A 229 21.52 3.21 19.41
CA PRO A 229 22.61 2.27 19.60
C PRO A 229 22.14 0.85 19.87
N ASN A 230 22.83 -0.13 19.27
CA ASN A 230 22.56 -1.57 19.41
C ASN A 230 21.14 -1.99 19.01
N VAL A 231 20.44 -1.21 18.18
CA VAL A 231 19.13 -1.59 17.62
C VAL A 231 19.34 -2.60 16.49
N THR A 232 18.64 -3.72 16.53
CA THR A 232 18.73 -4.77 15.51
C THR A 232 17.40 -4.93 14.79
N VAL A 233 17.36 -4.62 13.49
CA VAL A 233 16.24 -4.94 12.60
C VAL A 233 16.59 -6.22 11.84
N ALA A 234 15.90 -7.31 12.18
CA ALA A 234 16.08 -8.59 11.51
C ALA A 234 15.55 -8.58 10.06
N GLY A 235 15.74 -9.68 9.34
CA GLY A 235 15.44 -9.75 7.90
C GLY A 235 13.94 -9.80 7.59
N HIS A 236 13.60 -9.31 6.38
CA HIS A 236 12.23 -9.27 5.85
C HIS A 236 11.29 -8.36 6.67
N CYS A 237 11.77 -7.21 7.13
CA CYS A 237 11.02 -6.28 7.97
C CYS A 237 10.74 -4.95 7.26
N ILE A 238 9.59 -4.34 7.56
CA ILE A 238 9.23 -2.97 7.15
C ILE A 238 9.20 -2.11 8.43
N VAL A 239 9.99 -1.05 8.47
CA VAL A 239 10.08 -0.14 9.61
C VAL A 239 9.85 1.29 9.09
N SER A 240 8.72 1.93 9.42
CA SER A 240 8.33 3.24 8.89
C SER A 240 7.93 4.26 9.97
N GLY A 241 8.55 5.44 9.95
CA GLY A 241 8.15 6.56 10.81
C GLY A 241 8.47 6.41 12.30
N VAL A 242 9.40 5.54 12.69
CA VAL A 242 9.63 5.17 14.11
C VAL A 242 10.89 5.80 14.70
N SER A 243 10.98 5.83 16.02
CA SER A 243 12.24 6.08 16.74
C SER A 243 12.52 4.92 17.71
N LEU A 244 13.36 3.96 17.28
CA LEU A 244 13.70 2.77 18.07
C LEU A 244 14.77 3.10 19.13
N PRO A 245 14.47 2.96 20.44
CA PRO A 245 15.42 3.23 21.51
C PRO A 245 16.53 2.18 21.61
N THR A 246 17.62 2.53 22.30
CA THR A 246 18.81 1.69 22.50
C THR A 246 18.49 0.23 22.83
N GLY A 247 19.06 -0.72 22.09
CA GLY A 247 18.89 -2.16 22.31
C GLY A 247 17.55 -2.75 21.84
N SER A 248 16.72 -2.01 21.11
CA SER A 248 15.47 -2.56 20.54
C SER A 248 15.75 -3.63 19.49
N HIS A 249 15.03 -4.75 19.55
CA HIS A 249 15.10 -5.82 18.57
C HIS A 249 13.76 -5.96 17.84
N VAL A 250 13.75 -5.70 16.52
CA VAL A 250 12.60 -5.98 15.64
C VAL A 250 12.74 -7.42 15.11
N PRO A 251 11.85 -8.36 15.47
CA PRO A 251 11.92 -9.74 15.00
C PRO A 251 11.78 -9.85 13.47
N PRO A 252 12.28 -10.93 12.83
CA PRO A 252 12.17 -11.09 11.39
C PRO A 252 10.70 -11.18 10.95
N LYS A 253 10.42 -10.87 9.68
CA LYS A 253 9.05 -10.86 9.12
C LYS A 253 8.09 -9.86 9.81
N SER A 254 8.59 -8.77 10.38
CA SER A 254 7.75 -7.77 11.08
C SER A 254 7.50 -6.51 10.25
N PHE A 255 6.26 -6.04 10.24
CA PHE A 255 5.89 -4.66 9.92
C PHE A 255 5.80 -3.85 11.22
N VAL A 256 6.43 -2.67 11.24
CA VAL A 256 6.43 -1.73 12.37
C VAL A 256 6.22 -0.32 11.82
N SER A 257 5.14 0.36 12.19
CA SER A 257 4.87 1.74 11.76
C SER A 257 4.21 2.56 12.85
N SER A 258 4.73 3.77 13.11
CA SER A 258 4.19 4.69 14.11
C SER A 258 3.30 5.77 13.50
N PHE A 259 2.27 6.16 14.24
CA PHE A 259 1.28 7.16 13.84
C PHE A 259 1.02 8.14 14.98
N SER A 260 1.13 9.43 14.68
CA SER A 260 0.62 10.53 15.50
C SER A 260 -0.90 10.61 15.35
N LEU A 261 -1.64 10.86 16.43
CA LEU A 261 -3.11 10.81 16.48
C LEU A 261 -3.68 12.04 17.20
N ARG A 262 -4.70 12.66 16.60
CA ARG A 262 -5.49 13.77 17.15
C ARG A 262 -6.86 13.24 17.62
N VAL A 263 -6.97 12.97 18.92
CA VAL A 263 -8.20 12.43 19.55
C VAL A 263 -8.86 13.50 20.41
N GLY A 264 -9.73 14.29 19.78
CA GLY A 264 -10.24 15.53 20.37
C GLY A 264 -9.11 16.55 20.50
N GLU A 265 -8.91 17.11 21.70
CA GLU A 265 -7.78 17.99 22.01
C GLU A 265 -6.48 17.23 22.38
N GLN A 266 -6.53 15.89 22.51
CA GLN A 266 -5.36 15.10 22.89
C GLN A 266 -4.53 14.73 21.66
N HIS A 267 -3.25 15.07 21.70
CA HIS A 267 -2.24 14.52 20.79
C HIS A 267 -1.57 13.31 21.45
N VAL A 268 -1.63 12.14 20.80
CA VAL A 268 -1.13 10.86 21.30
C VAL A 268 -0.53 10.05 20.16
N TYR A 269 0.19 8.96 20.46
CA TYR A 269 0.86 8.14 19.46
C TYR A 269 0.44 6.69 19.57
N SER A 270 0.37 5.98 18.45
CA SER A 270 0.21 4.52 18.44
C SER A 270 1.18 3.90 17.42
N THR A 271 1.75 2.75 17.76
CA THR A 271 2.66 2.03 16.86
C THR A 271 2.04 0.69 16.48
N VAL A 272 1.76 0.52 15.19
CA VAL A 272 1.23 -0.72 14.62
C VAL A 272 2.38 -1.69 14.40
N THR A 273 2.27 -2.88 14.98
CA THR A 273 3.20 -3.99 14.80
C THR A 273 2.45 -5.23 14.36
N LEU A 274 2.87 -5.85 13.25
CA LEU A 274 2.19 -6.95 12.56
C LEU A 274 3.23 -7.90 11.95
N GLY A 275 2.82 -9.14 11.63
CA GLY A 275 3.58 -9.97 10.71
C GLY A 275 3.39 -9.50 9.27
N ILE A 276 4.43 -9.57 8.43
CA ILE A 276 4.30 -9.22 6.99
C ILE A 276 3.34 -10.15 6.23
N ASP A 277 2.99 -11.29 6.79
CA ASP A 277 2.07 -12.28 6.21
C ASP A 277 0.62 -12.18 6.77
N ASP A 278 0.35 -11.23 7.69
CA ASP A 278 -0.93 -11.14 8.41
C ASP A 278 -2.08 -10.57 7.55
N LYS A 279 -3.22 -11.26 7.54
CA LYS A 279 -4.38 -10.93 6.70
C LYS A 279 -5.33 -9.95 7.39
N LEU A 280 -4.96 -8.67 7.39
CA LEU A 280 -5.61 -7.61 8.18
C LEU A 280 -7.15 -7.54 8.03
N LYS A 281 -7.67 -7.81 6.83
CA LYS A 281 -9.09 -7.70 6.48
C LYS A 281 -9.83 -9.04 6.40
N THR A 282 -9.19 -10.17 6.77
CA THR A 282 -9.94 -11.42 6.99
C THR A 282 -10.79 -11.24 8.24
N SER A 283 -12.09 -11.46 8.12
CA SER A 283 -13.08 -11.14 9.14
C SER A 283 -13.93 -12.34 9.55
N VAL A 284 -14.33 -12.37 10.82
CA VAL A 284 -15.33 -13.30 11.36
C VAL A 284 -16.58 -12.55 11.85
N SER A 285 -17.68 -13.27 12.06
CA SER A 285 -18.99 -12.67 12.40
C SER A 285 -19.54 -13.06 13.78
N SER A 286 -18.77 -13.80 14.59
CA SER A 286 -18.99 -13.97 16.04
C SER A 286 -17.69 -13.74 16.81
N LEU A 287 -17.79 -13.35 18.08
CA LEU A 287 -16.68 -13.32 19.03
C LEU A 287 -16.11 -14.73 19.30
N ASP A 288 -16.92 -15.78 19.17
CA ASP A 288 -16.49 -17.18 19.32
C ASP A 288 -15.44 -17.59 18.27
N ASP A 289 -15.57 -17.05 17.06
CA ASP A 289 -14.73 -17.37 15.90
C ASP A 289 -13.39 -16.61 15.90
N VAL A 290 -13.15 -15.70 16.85
CA VAL A 290 -11.95 -14.85 16.94
C VAL A 290 -10.66 -15.68 17.00
N CYS A 291 -10.73 -16.91 17.53
CA CYS A 291 -9.60 -17.85 17.56
C CYS A 291 -9.10 -18.28 16.17
N SER A 292 -9.91 -18.12 15.12
CA SER A 292 -9.51 -18.40 13.73
C SER A 292 -8.68 -17.28 13.10
N LEU A 293 -8.82 -16.03 13.58
CA LEU A 293 -7.98 -14.91 13.15
C LEU A 293 -6.52 -15.17 13.53
N GLN A 294 -5.59 -14.73 12.70
CA GLN A 294 -4.15 -14.98 12.86
C GLN A 294 -3.39 -13.67 13.06
N PHE A 295 -2.40 -13.67 13.95
CA PHE A 295 -1.45 -12.59 14.19
C PHE A 295 -0.04 -13.17 14.33
N CYS A 296 0.91 -12.72 13.52
CA CYS A 296 2.27 -13.27 13.40
C CYS A 296 2.31 -14.81 13.29
N GLY A 297 1.32 -15.41 12.63
CA GLY A 297 1.20 -16.87 12.48
C GLY A 297 0.75 -17.67 13.72
N ARG A 298 0.21 -16.99 14.75
CA ARG A 298 -0.52 -17.60 15.88
C ARG A 298 -2.00 -17.26 15.84
N SER A 299 -2.82 -17.98 16.62
CA SER A 299 -4.20 -17.55 16.87
C SER A 299 -4.23 -16.19 17.57
N LEU A 300 -5.14 -15.31 17.17
CA LEU A 300 -5.35 -14.03 17.83
C LEU A 300 -5.75 -14.22 19.31
N SER A 301 -6.50 -15.28 19.64
CA SER A 301 -6.84 -15.60 21.04
C SER A 301 -5.60 -15.89 21.90
N GLU A 302 -4.64 -16.66 21.40
CA GLU A 302 -3.37 -16.93 22.12
C GLU A 302 -2.58 -15.63 22.37
N CYS A 303 -2.63 -14.69 21.42
CA CYS A 303 -1.97 -13.40 21.54
C CYS A 303 -2.70 -12.47 22.54
N LEU A 304 -4.04 -12.45 22.50
CA LEU A 304 -4.88 -11.69 23.42
C LEU A 304 -4.70 -12.16 24.88
N ASP A 305 -4.68 -13.48 25.11
CA ASP A 305 -4.40 -14.09 26.42
C ASP A 305 -3.00 -13.69 26.93
N LEU A 306 -1.98 -13.76 26.06
CA LEU A 306 -0.62 -13.32 26.39
C LEU A 306 -0.58 -11.83 26.77
N TRP A 307 -1.25 -10.97 26.02
CA TRP A 307 -1.27 -9.52 26.28
C TRP A 307 -2.19 -9.10 27.44
N GLY A 308 -3.01 -10.04 27.97
CA GLY A 308 -4.00 -9.80 29.03
C GLY A 308 -5.24 -9.04 28.56
N ILE A 309 -5.64 -9.21 27.30
CA ILE A 309 -6.80 -8.54 26.69
C ILE A 309 -7.96 -9.54 26.59
N CYS A 310 -9.07 -9.28 27.28
CA CYS A 310 -10.27 -10.10 27.16
C CYS A 310 -10.95 -9.92 25.79
N VAL A 311 -11.49 -11.00 25.22
CA VAL A 311 -12.41 -10.93 24.07
C VAL A 311 -13.75 -10.33 24.52
N SER A 312 -14.18 -9.26 23.87
CA SER A 312 -15.46 -8.58 24.10
C SER A 312 -15.85 -7.73 22.88
N GLU A 313 -17.08 -7.21 22.84
CA GLU A 313 -17.51 -6.23 21.81
C GLU A 313 -16.59 -4.99 21.76
N GLU A 314 -16.09 -4.53 22.92
CA GLU A 314 -15.18 -3.37 23.01
C GLU A 314 -13.80 -3.63 22.37
N LEU A 315 -13.44 -4.89 22.12
CA LEU A 315 -12.22 -5.24 21.39
C LEU A 315 -12.26 -4.79 19.92
N PHE A 316 -13.43 -4.56 19.32
CA PHE A 316 -13.53 -4.25 17.89
C PHE A 316 -14.19 -2.90 17.60
N SER A 317 -13.69 -2.20 16.58
CA SER A 317 -14.32 -1.01 15.99
C SER A 317 -15.25 -1.37 14.83
N GLY A 318 -16.11 -0.43 14.42
CA GLY A 318 -16.89 -0.57 13.19
C GLY A 318 -18.12 -1.46 13.32
N ASP A 319 -18.19 -2.51 12.49
CA ASP A 319 -19.34 -3.42 12.38
C ASP A 319 -19.10 -4.69 13.23
N PRO A 320 -19.97 -5.02 14.20
CA PRO A 320 -19.81 -6.22 15.04
C PRO A 320 -19.93 -7.55 14.27
N LYS A 321 -20.28 -7.52 12.96
CA LYS A 321 -20.30 -8.70 12.08
C LYS A 321 -19.04 -8.85 11.23
N ALA A 322 -18.08 -7.92 11.33
CA ALA A 322 -16.85 -7.87 10.55
C ALA A 322 -15.61 -7.73 11.46
N LEU A 323 -15.48 -8.65 12.41
CA LEU A 323 -14.39 -8.66 13.41
C LEU A 323 -13.09 -9.12 12.75
N SER A 324 -12.05 -8.29 12.75
CA SER A 324 -10.78 -8.51 12.02
C SER A 324 -9.61 -7.79 12.69
N LEU A 325 -8.36 -8.06 12.30
CA LEU A 325 -7.21 -7.28 12.80
C LEU A 325 -7.31 -5.78 12.45
N TRP A 326 -7.96 -5.43 11.33
CA TRP A 326 -8.22 -4.05 10.94
C TRP A 326 -9.09 -3.31 11.96
N THR A 327 -10.07 -4.00 12.54
CA THR A 327 -11.00 -3.47 13.54
C THR A 327 -10.58 -3.75 14.98
N ALA A 328 -9.61 -4.63 15.24
CA ALA A 328 -9.17 -5.01 16.59
C ALA A 328 -8.38 -3.90 17.30
N ARG A 329 -8.83 -3.51 18.50
CA ARG A 329 -8.18 -2.55 19.42
C ARG A 329 -7.06 -3.23 20.23
N ILE A 330 -6.03 -3.67 19.51
CA ILE A 330 -4.83 -4.29 20.09
C ILE A 330 -3.64 -3.31 20.18
N PHE A 331 -3.59 -2.26 19.36
CA PHE A 331 -2.42 -1.39 19.28
C PHE A 331 -2.42 -0.36 20.44
N PRO A 332 -1.37 -0.31 21.28
CA PRO A 332 -1.33 0.58 22.43
C PRO A 332 -1.23 2.06 22.03
N VAL A 333 -1.76 2.92 22.89
CA VAL A 333 -1.66 4.38 22.80
C VAL A 333 -0.67 4.89 23.85
N GLY A 334 0.39 5.56 23.40
CA GLY A 334 1.41 6.21 24.21
C GLY A 334 1.25 7.74 24.25
N SER A 335 1.72 8.35 25.33
CA SER A 335 1.86 9.81 25.48
C SER A 335 2.90 10.40 24.52
N THR A 336 3.93 9.63 24.19
CA THR A 336 4.98 9.99 23.22
C THR A 336 5.16 8.88 22.19
N LEU A 337 5.81 9.22 21.07
CA LEU A 337 6.25 8.25 20.06
C LEU A 337 7.01 7.09 20.71
N ALA A 338 7.99 7.39 21.57
CA ALA A 338 8.82 6.42 22.27
C ALA A 338 8.02 5.47 23.19
N ASP A 339 7.02 5.98 23.91
CA ASP A 339 6.14 5.13 24.74
C ASP A 339 5.38 4.12 23.87
N SER A 340 4.82 4.58 22.74
CA SER A 340 4.08 3.71 21.82
C SER A 340 4.97 2.67 21.14
N VAL A 341 6.17 3.07 20.71
CA VAL A 341 7.16 2.17 20.09
C VAL A 341 7.59 1.09 21.08
N LYS A 342 7.90 1.48 22.32
CA LYS A 342 8.30 0.54 23.38
C LYS A 342 7.21 -0.51 23.60
N LEU A 343 5.98 -0.09 23.89
CA LEU A 343 4.88 -1.01 24.19
C LEU A 343 4.58 -1.96 23.03
N SER A 344 4.62 -1.49 21.78
CA SER A 344 4.37 -2.35 20.61
C SER A 344 5.53 -3.29 20.28
N ILE A 345 6.78 -2.89 20.51
CA ILE A 345 7.94 -3.79 20.36
C ILE A 345 7.93 -4.87 21.46
N GLU A 346 7.58 -4.52 22.69
CA GLU A 346 7.40 -5.50 23.78
C GLU A 346 6.20 -6.44 23.50
N MET A 347 5.08 -5.91 22.97
CA MET A 347 3.92 -6.70 22.52
C MET A 347 4.29 -7.72 21.42
N LEU A 348 5.03 -7.28 20.39
CA LEU A 348 5.48 -8.09 19.25
C LEU A 348 6.52 -9.13 19.66
N GLY A 349 7.52 -8.74 20.47
CA GLY A 349 8.56 -9.64 20.98
C GLY A 349 7.99 -10.80 21.78
N GLY A 350 6.94 -10.55 22.56
CA GLY A 350 6.24 -11.59 23.33
C GLY A 350 5.61 -12.67 22.46
N VAL A 351 4.99 -12.31 21.34
CA VAL A 351 4.36 -13.28 20.42
C VAL A 351 5.41 -14.21 19.79
N VAL A 352 6.58 -13.66 19.46
CA VAL A 352 7.69 -14.42 18.85
C VAL A 352 8.39 -15.31 19.88
N THR A 353 8.72 -14.79 21.06
CA THR A 353 9.46 -15.53 22.11
C THR A 353 8.58 -16.43 22.98
N PHE A 354 7.27 -16.17 23.02
CA PHE A 354 6.30 -16.73 23.96
C PHE A 354 6.69 -16.54 25.44
N ARG A 355 7.29 -15.38 25.76
CA ARG A 355 7.75 -14.99 27.10
C ARG A 355 7.56 -13.49 27.35
N ASP A 356 7.72 -13.10 28.61
CA ASP A 356 8.05 -11.75 29.11
C ASP A 356 7.06 -10.58 28.84
N SER A 357 6.03 -10.76 28.01
CA SER A 357 5.01 -9.73 27.71
C SER A 357 3.65 -9.98 28.39
N LEU A 358 3.61 -10.83 29.43
CA LEU A 358 2.38 -11.29 30.06
C LEU A 358 1.56 -10.13 30.67
N GLY A 359 0.36 -9.89 30.16
CA GLY A 359 -0.55 -8.86 30.67
C GLY A 359 -0.14 -7.40 30.37
N ILE A 360 0.89 -7.18 29.55
CA ILE A 360 1.47 -5.84 29.29
C ILE A 360 0.44 -4.82 28.80
N LEU A 361 -0.58 -5.24 28.06
CA LEU A 361 -1.59 -4.35 27.49
C LEU A 361 -2.92 -4.33 28.24
N ALA A 362 -3.09 -5.12 29.31
CA ALA A 362 -4.39 -5.31 29.99
C ALA A 362 -5.09 -3.99 30.32
N ASN A 363 -4.36 -3.07 30.96
CA ASN A 363 -4.82 -1.74 31.35
C ASN A 363 -4.40 -0.62 30.37
N ALA A 364 -3.74 -0.96 29.26
CA ALA A 364 -3.35 0.03 28.26
C ALA A 364 -4.58 0.54 27.49
N LYS A 365 -4.62 1.83 27.16
CA LYS A 365 -5.58 2.37 26.20
C LYS A 365 -5.13 1.92 24.80
N ARG A 366 -6.04 1.36 24.00
CA ARG A 366 -5.75 0.74 22.70
C ARG A 366 -6.67 1.27 21.60
N VAL A 367 -6.22 1.18 20.35
CA VAL A 367 -6.94 1.60 19.13
C VAL A 367 -6.82 0.56 18.02
N SER A 368 -7.74 0.58 17.07
CA SER A 368 -7.68 -0.23 15.84
C SER A 368 -7.00 0.49 14.68
N ILE A 369 -6.71 -0.23 13.58
CA ILE A 369 -6.18 0.39 12.34
C ILE A 369 -7.24 1.29 11.69
N GLU A 370 -8.53 0.92 11.77
CA GLU A 370 -9.64 1.79 11.36
C GLU A 370 -9.62 3.13 12.12
N GLU A 371 -9.46 3.09 13.45
CA GLU A 371 -9.41 4.29 14.31
C GLU A 371 -8.15 5.13 14.08
N ILE A 372 -6.99 4.48 13.90
CA ILE A 372 -5.73 5.16 13.54
C ILE A 372 -5.90 5.95 12.23
N LEU A 373 -6.54 5.37 11.22
CA LEU A 373 -6.73 6.03 9.92
C LEU A 373 -7.74 7.19 9.95
N LEU A 374 -8.69 7.17 10.90
CA LEU A 374 -9.64 8.26 11.16
C LEU A 374 -9.01 9.41 11.96
N HIS A 375 -8.08 9.12 12.87
CA HIS A 375 -7.51 10.09 13.82
C HIS A 375 -6.08 10.54 13.51
N LYS A 376 -5.42 10.01 12.48
CA LYS A 376 -4.02 10.35 12.13
C LYS A 376 -3.76 11.84 11.97
N ASP A 377 -2.73 12.34 12.65
CA ASP A 377 -2.20 13.67 12.46
C ASP A 377 -1.10 13.67 11.40
N VAL A 378 -1.49 14.02 10.16
CA VAL A 378 -0.55 14.06 9.04
C VAL A 378 0.44 15.23 9.15
N GLU A 379 0.09 16.29 9.88
CA GLU A 379 0.95 17.48 10.05
C GLU A 379 2.12 17.16 10.99
N ASP A 380 1.87 16.50 12.12
CA ASP A 380 2.91 16.03 13.04
C ASP A 380 3.79 14.93 12.41
N MET A 381 3.19 13.97 11.69
CA MET A 381 3.95 12.95 10.95
C MET A 381 4.87 13.55 9.87
N LEU A 382 4.48 14.69 9.25
CA LEU A 382 5.35 15.44 8.34
C LEU A 382 6.40 16.27 9.09
N HIS A 383 6.07 16.82 10.27
CA HIS A 383 7.04 17.51 11.12
C HIS A 383 8.18 16.58 11.56
N PHE A 384 7.87 15.35 12.00
CA PHE A 384 8.88 14.34 12.33
C PHE A 384 9.82 14.04 11.15
N ARG A 385 9.28 13.94 9.92
CA ARG A 385 10.08 13.78 8.70
C ARG A 385 10.97 15.00 8.41
N GLN A 386 10.50 16.21 8.70
CA GLN A 386 11.28 17.44 8.56
C GLN A 386 12.40 17.56 9.61
N LEU A 387 12.21 17.03 10.83
CA LEU A 387 13.28 16.91 11.81
C LEU A 387 14.39 15.97 11.30
N LEU A 388 14.04 14.77 10.83
CA LEU A 388 14.99 13.84 10.22
C LEU A 388 15.72 14.46 9.01
N TYR A 389 15.01 15.18 8.13
CA TYR A 389 15.64 15.92 7.03
C TYR A 389 16.72 16.89 7.53
N THR A 390 16.42 17.61 8.61
CA THR A 390 17.32 18.62 9.20
C THR A 390 18.54 17.96 9.86
N ASP A 391 18.33 16.86 10.60
CA ASP A 391 19.40 16.04 11.17
C ASP A 391 20.36 15.53 10.07
N ILE A 392 19.81 14.99 8.99
CA ILE A 392 20.54 14.38 7.87
C ILE A 392 21.33 15.44 7.10
N VAL A 393 20.75 16.62 6.83
CA VAL A 393 21.49 17.73 6.21
C VAL A 393 22.61 18.24 7.12
N SER A 394 22.37 18.38 8.44
CA SER A 394 23.41 18.88 9.35
C SER A 394 24.62 17.94 9.47
N GLN A 395 24.40 16.62 9.42
CA GLN A 395 25.47 15.62 9.49
C GLN A 395 26.23 15.45 8.17
N ASN A 396 25.59 15.69 7.02
CA ASN A 396 26.25 15.64 5.70
C ASN A 396 27.00 16.95 5.33
N LEU A 397 27.08 17.93 6.24
CA LEU A 397 27.84 19.17 6.11
C LEU A 397 29.16 19.17 6.91
N HIS A 398 29.53 18.02 7.49
CA HIS A 398 30.70 17.82 8.35
C HIS A 398 31.56 16.64 7.89
#